data_AF-A0A090LZF5-F1
#
_entry.id   AF-A0A090LZF5-F1
#
_cell.length_a   1.000
_cell.length_b   1.000
_cell.length_c   1.000
_cell.angle_alpha   90.00
_cell.angle_beta   90.00
_cell.angle_gamma   90.00
#
_symmetry.space_group_name_H-M   'P 1'
#
loop_
_entity.id
_entity.type
_entity.pdbx_description
1 polymer ?
#
loop_
_entity_poly.entity_id
_entity_poly.type
_entity_poly.pdbx_seq_one_letter_code
_entity_poly.pdbx_strand_id
1 'polypeptide(L)'
;MPDPADAACDDPACGRRGEMFASMRRALGAAHTASCPPDVDELGRATWTLVHAVAARYPDAPTATQKIQARRFFDALGDLYPCERCRVDFRADIDAHPPALASRAALSRWACERHNEVNRKLGKPEMSCALKDLDERWRKATTHARACAFDAPRD
;
A
#
# COMPACT_ATOMS: atom_id res chain seq x y z
N MET A 1 2.74 17.37 -31.42
CA MET A 1 3.85 16.49 -31.01
C MET A 1 3.82 16.47 -29.48
N PRO A 2 3.65 15.30 -28.83
CA PRO A 2 3.72 15.25 -27.36
C PRO A 2 5.10 15.73 -26.89
N ASP A 3 5.14 16.37 -25.71
CA ASP A 3 6.40 16.78 -25.09
C ASP A 3 7.27 15.53 -24.88
N PRO A 4 8.57 15.54 -25.24
CA PRO A 4 9.47 14.42 -24.95
C PRO A 4 9.50 14.04 -23.45
N ALA A 5 9.12 14.93 -22.54
CA ALA A 5 8.92 14.61 -21.12
C ALA A 5 7.65 13.78 -20.85
N ASP A 6 6.56 14.02 -21.60
CA ASP A 6 5.28 13.29 -21.46
C ASP A 6 5.42 11.85 -21.95
N ALA A 7 6.15 11.64 -23.06
CA ALA A 7 6.38 10.30 -23.63
C ALA A 7 7.13 9.33 -22.69
N ALA A 8 7.82 9.85 -21.67
CA ALA A 8 8.51 9.04 -20.66
C ALA A 8 7.59 8.65 -19.47
N CYS A 9 6.43 9.30 -19.32
CA CYS A 9 5.49 9.08 -18.21
C CYS A 9 4.27 8.22 -18.59
N ASP A 10 4.11 7.83 -19.86
CA ASP A 10 3.02 6.96 -20.32
C ASP A 10 3.20 5.47 -19.97
N ASP A 11 4.23 5.12 -19.17
CA ASP A 11 4.47 3.73 -18.76
C ASP A 11 3.35 3.25 -17.82
N PRO A 12 2.66 2.13 -18.13
CA PRO A 12 1.65 1.57 -17.25
C PRO A 12 2.20 1.31 -15.85
N ALA A 13 1.33 1.39 -14.84
CA ALA A 13 1.62 1.08 -13.43
C ALA A 13 2.15 -0.35 -13.17
N CYS A 14 2.44 -1.13 -14.21
CA CYS A 14 2.97 -2.48 -14.20
C CYS A 14 4.44 -2.56 -14.70
N GLY A 15 4.97 -1.48 -15.31
CA GLY A 15 6.36 -1.34 -15.75
C GLY A 15 7.30 -0.95 -14.61
N ARG A 16 8.55 -1.45 -14.64
CA ARG A 16 9.63 -0.92 -13.81
C ARG A 16 10.41 0.07 -14.66
N ARG A 17 10.54 1.32 -14.19
CA ARG A 17 11.44 2.29 -14.83
C ARG A 17 12.88 1.74 -14.79
N GLY A 18 13.50 1.58 -15.96
CA GLY A 18 14.83 0.97 -16.08
C GLY A 18 15.91 1.74 -15.31
N GLU A 19 16.73 1.01 -14.55
CA GLU A 19 17.73 1.56 -13.60
C GLU A 19 18.90 2.31 -14.25
N MET A 20 18.98 2.41 -15.58
CA MET A 20 20.14 2.97 -16.27
C MET A 20 20.13 4.51 -16.39
N PHE A 21 18.98 5.16 -16.14
CA PHE A 21 18.84 6.62 -16.33
C PHE A 21 18.75 7.43 -15.03
N ALA A 22 18.71 6.77 -13.86
CA ALA A 22 18.64 7.45 -12.57
C ALA A 22 19.97 8.12 -12.17
N SER A 23 21.10 7.55 -12.60
CA SER A 23 22.45 8.03 -12.30
C SER A 23 22.84 9.32 -13.05
N MET A 24 22.19 9.63 -14.17
CA MET A 24 22.44 10.87 -14.94
C MET A 24 21.61 12.08 -14.48
N ARG A 25 20.49 11.89 -13.77
CA ARG A 25 19.61 13.00 -13.32
C ARG A 25 20.14 13.80 -12.13
N ARG A 26 21.19 13.33 -11.46
CA ARG A 26 21.76 13.99 -10.26
C ARG A 26 22.71 15.15 -10.57
N ALA A 27 23.12 15.31 -11.83
CA ALA A 27 24.17 16.26 -12.23
C ALA A 27 23.67 17.58 -12.85
N LEU A 28 22.37 17.70 -13.18
CA LEU A 28 21.83 18.90 -13.83
C LEU A 28 20.61 19.38 -13.05
N GLY A 29 20.74 20.57 -12.45
CA GLY A 29 19.76 21.21 -11.58
C GLY A 29 18.36 21.27 -12.19
N ALA A 30 17.38 21.14 -11.30
CA ALA A 30 15.96 20.94 -11.56
C ALA A 30 15.33 21.95 -12.54
N ALA A 31 14.61 21.43 -13.54
CA ALA A 31 13.45 22.09 -14.15
C ALA A 31 12.67 21.13 -15.07
N HIS A 32 11.89 20.22 -14.48
CA HIS A 32 10.46 20.07 -14.77
C HIS A 32 9.88 19.03 -13.79
N THR A 33 8.87 19.46 -13.04
CA THR A 33 7.99 18.68 -12.18
C THR A 33 7.08 17.78 -13.00
N ALA A 34 7.63 16.97 -13.91
CA ALA A 34 6.90 15.85 -14.48
C ALA A 34 6.85 14.76 -13.40
N SER A 35 5.89 14.89 -12.48
CA SER A 35 5.53 13.80 -11.57
C SER A 35 4.92 12.70 -12.44
N CYS A 36 5.75 11.82 -12.99
CA CYS A 36 5.23 10.67 -13.72
C CYS A 36 4.27 9.88 -12.81
N PRO A 37 3.28 9.18 -13.40
CA PRO A 37 2.49 8.20 -12.68
C PRO A 37 3.37 7.24 -11.86
N PRO A 38 2.86 6.75 -10.72
CA PRO A 38 3.61 5.83 -9.88
C PRO A 38 3.87 4.52 -10.64
N ASP A 39 5.07 3.99 -10.49
CA ASP A 39 5.38 2.64 -10.98
C ASP A 39 4.76 1.56 -10.07
N VAL A 40 4.88 0.30 -10.49
CA VAL A 40 4.30 -0.85 -9.77
C VAL A 40 4.77 -0.95 -8.32
N ASP A 41 6.03 -0.60 -8.06
CA ASP A 41 6.62 -0.76 -6.75
C ASP A 41 6.21 0.40 -5.83
N GLU A 42 6.14 1.63 -6.36
CA GLU A 42 5.62 2.80 -5.67
C GLU A 42 4.15 2.65 -5.30
N LEU A 43 3.31 2.29 -6.27
CA LEU A 43 1.89 2.04 -6.04
C LEU A 43 1.66 0.89 -5.06
N GLY A 44 2.45 -0.19 -5.18
CA GLY A 44 2.42 -1.33 -4.27
C GLY A 44 2.71 -0.93 -2.82
N ARG A 45 3.81 -0.20 -2.58
CA ARG A 45 4.18 0.28 -1.23
C ARG A 45 3.11 1.20 -0.64
N ALA A 46 2.57 2.13 -1.42
CA ALA A 46 1.53 3.05 -0.98
C ALA A 46 0.24 2.30 -0.60
N THR A 47 -0.16 1.34 -1.42
CA THR A 47 -1.36 0.52 -1.18
C THR A 47 -1.22 -0.33 0.07
N TRP A 48 -0.08 -1.00 0.26
CA TRP A 48 0.15 -1.78 1.47
C TRP A 48 0.20 -0.93 2.73
N THR A 49 0.71 0.31 2.63
CA THR A 49 0.67 1.28 3.73
C THR A 49 -0.78 1.59 4.10
N LEU A 50 -1.64 1.87 3.12
CA LEU A 50 -3.08 2.10 3.35
C LEU A 50 -3.76 0.87 3.96
N VAL A 51 -3.58 -0.31 3.38
CA VAL A 51 -4.20 -1.56 3.85
C VAL A 51 -3.84 -1.85 5.30
N HIS A 52 -2.55 -1.76 5.65
CA HIS A 52 -2.10 -2.00 7.01
C HIS A 52 -2.57 -0.91 7.99
N ALA A 53 -2.62 0.35 7.57
CA ALA A 53 -3.16 1.43 8.40
C ALA A 53 -4.67 1.24 8.69
N VAL A 54 -5.45 0.84 7.69
CA VAL A 54 -6.88 0.49 7.85
C VAL A 54 -7.02 -0.65 8.85
N ALA A 55 -6.25 -1.73 8.70
CA ALA A 55 -6.32 -2.88 9.59
C ALA A 55 -5.89 -2.53 11.03
N ALA A 56 -4.83 -1.75 11.20
CA ALA A 56 -4.32 -1.31 12.49
C ALA A 56 -5.28 -0.39 13.26
N ARG A 57 -6.16 0.33 12.54
CA ARG A 57 -7.18 1.24 13.11
C ARG A 57 -8.58 0.65 13.13
N TYR A 58 -8.76 -0.57 12.61
CA TYR A 58 -10.03 -1.27 12.68
C TYR A 58 -10.45 -1.51 14.14
N PRO A 59 -11.76 -1.51 14.48
CA PRO A 59 -12.18 -1.71 15.87
C PRO A 59 -11.88 -3.13 16.37
N ASP A 60 -11.56 -3.26 17.66
CA ASP A 60 -11.43 -4.58 18.30
C ASP A 60 -12.78 -5.32 18.33
N ALA A 61 -13.89 -4.57 18.48
CA ALA A 61 -15.28 -5.05 18.40
C ALA A 61 -16.06 -4.28 17.31
N PRO A 62 -15.94 -4.67 16.03
CA PRO A 62 -16.55 -3.95 14.92
C PRO A 62 -18.07 -4.21 14.81
N THR A 63 -18.81 -3.15 14.52
CA THR A 63 -20.24 -3.19 14.18
C THR A 63 -20.50 -3.93 12.86
N ALA A 64 -21.75 -4.36 12.63
CA ALA A 64 -22.15 -4.98 11.36
C ALA A 64 -21.84 -4.07 10.15
N THR A 65 -22.12 -2.77 10.26
CA THR A 65 -21.80 -1.78 9.22
C THR A 65 -20.31 -1.71 8.96
N GLN A 66 -19.46 -1.65 9.99
CA GLN A 66 -18.00 -1.61 9.82
C GLN A 66 -17.46 -2.89 9.15
N LYS A 67 -18.03 -4.06 9.43
CA LYS A 67 -17.71 -5.30 8.72
C LYS A 67 -18.09 -5.22 7.24
N ILE A 68 -19.30 -4.76 6.93
CA ILE A 68 -19.75 -4.60 5.53
C ILE A 68 -18.84 -3.63 4.77
N GLN A 69 -18.50 -2.48 5.37
CA GLN A 69 -17.65 -1.50 4.69
C GLN A 69 -16.21 -2.01 4.52
N ALA A 70 -15.64 -2.70 5.51
CA ALA A 70 -14.33 -3.31 5.36
C ALA A 70 -14.32 -4.37 4.25
N ARG A 71 -15.36 -5.21 4.17
CA ARG A 71 -15.51 -6.18 3.08
C ARG A 71 -15.54 -5.49 1.71
N ARG A 72 -16.40 -4.48 1.56
CA ARG A 72 -16.52 -3.71 0.31
C ARG A 72 -15.22 -3.01 -0.09
N PHE A 73 -14.47 -2.50 0.87
CA PHE A 73 -13.16 -1.91 0.62
C PHE A 73 -12.19 -2.90 -0.03
N PHE A 74 -12.08 -4.12 0.50
CA PHE A 74 -11.19 -5.14 -0.08
C PHE A 74 -11.69 -5.71 -1.40
N ASP A 75 -13.01 -5.90 -1.56
CA ASP A 75 -13.57 -6.29 -2.86
C ASP A 75 -13.26 -5.22 -3.92
N ALA A 76 -13.52 -3.94 -3.62
CA ALA A 76 -13.23 -2.85 -4.55
C ALA A 76 -11.73 -2.74 -4.87
N LEU A 77 -10.85 -2.96 -3.88
CA LEU A 77 -9.42 -3.02 -4.12
C LEU A 77 -9.07 -4.16 -5.09
N GLY A 78 -9.64 -5.35 -4.91
CA GLY A 78 -9.46 -6.50 -5.79
C GLY A 78 -9.99 -6.29 -7.22
N ASP A 79 -11.01 -5.45 -7.39
CA ASP A 79 -11.64 -5.22 -8.70
C ASP A 79 -11.04 -4.03 -9.46
N LEU A 80 -10.47 -3.06 -8.75
CA LEU A 80 -10.04 -1.77 -9.30
C LEU A 80 -8.53 -1.52 -9.25
N TYR A 81 -7.72 -2.46 -8.74
CA TYR A 81 -6.29 -2.24 -8.64
C TYR A 81 -5.64 -1.98 -10.03
N PRO A 82 -4.87 -0.89 -10.22
CA PRO A 82 -4.42 -0.48 -11.56
C PRO A 82 -3.46 -1.43 -12.27
N CYS A 83 -2.66 -2.19 -11.52
CA CYS A 83 -1.80 -3.23 -12.10
C CYS A 83 -2.64 -4.48 -12.40
N GLU A 84 -2.95 -4.74 -13.67
CA GLU A 84 -3.83 -5.85 -14.10
C GLU A 84 -3.40 -7.21 -13.55
N ARG A 85 -2.14 -7.60 -13.72
CA ARG A 85 -1.63 -8.89 -13.19
C ARG A 85 -1.74 -8.97 -11.67
N CYS A 86 -1.48 -7.87 -10.98
CA CYS A 86 -1.55 -7.79 -9.53
C CYS A 86 -3.00 -7.87 -9.05
N ARG A 87 -3.92 -7.23 -9.78
CA ARG A 87 -5.36 -7.23 -9.54
C ARG A 87 -5.94 -8.63 -9.66
N VAL A 88 -5.68 -9.31 -10.78
CA VAL A 88 -6.18 -10.68 -11.02
C VAL A 88 -5.67 -11.64 -9.95
N ASP A 89 -4.39 -11.54 -9.60
CA ASP A 89 -3.78 -12.35 -8.55
C ASP A 89 -4.40 -12.09 -7.17
N PHE A 90 -4.54 -10.81 -6.80
CA PHE A 90 -5.12 -10.43 -5.50
C PHE A 90 -6.61 -10.77 -5.41
N ARG A 91 -7.38 -10.64 -6.50
CA ARG A 91 -8.79 -11.06 -6.56
C ARG A 91 -8.92 -12.55 -6.25
N ALA A 92 -8.12 -13.39 -6.90
CA ALA A 92 -8.12 -14.82 -6.64
C ALA A 92 -7.72 -15.15 -5.20
N ASP A 93 -6.73 -14.44 -4.64
CA ASP A 93 -6.29 -14.62 -3.26
C ASP A 93 -7.38 -14.23 -2.23
N ILE A 94 -8.10 -13.11 -2.42
CA ILE A 94 -9.17 -12.72 -1.50
C ILE A 94 -10.43 -13.59 -1.64
N ASP A 95 -10.66 -14.22 -2.80
CA ASP A 95 -11.74 -15.19 -2.97
C ASP A 95 -11.44 -16.51 -2.23
N ALA A 96 -10.19 -16.97 -2.27
CA ALA A 96 -9.73 -18.13 -1.51
C ALA A 96 -9.58 -17.86 -0.01
N HIS A 97 -9.19 -16.63 0.33
CA HIS A 97 -8.89 -16.20 1.70
C HIS A 97 -9.63 -14.91 2.03
N PRO A 98 -10.96 -14.95 2.28
CA PRO A 98 -11.75 -13.75 2.52
C PRO A 98 -11.26 -12.96 3.75
N PRO A 99 -11.39 -11.61 3.76
CA PRO A 99 -10.99 -10.77 4.89
C PRO A 99 -11.54 -11.25 6.24
N ALA A 100 -10.66 -11.39 7.22
CA ALA A 100 -11.03 -11.78 8.59
C ALA A 100 -11.51 -10.57 9.40
N LEU A 101 -12.81 -10.30 9.39
CA LEU A 101 -13.41 -9.05 9.92
C LEU A 101 -13.96 -9.15 11.34
N ALA A 102 -13.59 -10.20 12.09
CA ALA A 102 -14.10 -10.42 13.45
C ALA A 102 -13.58 -9.37 14.44
N SER A 103 -12.35 -8.89 14.26
CA SER A 103 -11.69 -7.91 15.11
C SER A 103 -10.51 -7.27 14.39
N ARG A 104 -9.99 -6.18 14.96
CA ARG A 104 -8.72 -5.56 14.54
C ARG A 104 -7.58 -6.57 14.41
N ALA A 105 -7.41 -7.45 15.40
CA ALA A 105 -6.33 -8.44 15.41
C ALA A 105 -6.48 -9.44 14.27
N ALA A 106 -7.71 -9.90 14.01
CA ALA A 106 -8.02 -10.81 12.90
C ALA A 106 -7.71 -10.15 11.56
N LEU A 107 -8.15 -8.91 11.36
CA LEU A 107 -7.92 -8.19 10.10
C LEU A 107 -6.44 -7.83 9.89
N SER A 108 -5.73 -7.42 10.94
CA SER A 108 -4.30 -7.11 10.88
C SER A 108 -3.47 -8.34 10.50
N ARG A 109 -3.78 -9.49 11.11
CA ARG A 109 -3.12 -10.75 10.77
C ARG A 109 -3.43 -11.15 9.33
N TRP A 110 -4.70 -11.10 8.94
CA TRP A 110 -5.10 -11.41 7.57
C TRP A 110 -4.34 -10.55 6.55
N ALA A 111 -4.30 -9.23 6.73
CA ALA A 111 -3.58 -8.32 5.84
C ALA A 111 -2.08 -8.64 5.75
N CYS A 112 -1.45 -9.01 6.87
CA CYS A 112 -0.05 -9.46 6.89
C CYS A 112 0.16 -10.75 6.10
N GLU A 113 -0.71 -11.75 6.28
CA GLU A 113 -0.61 -13.04 5.58
C GLU A 113 -0.76 -12.89 4.06
N ARG A 114 -1.72 -12.07 3.60
CA ARG A 114 -1.89 -11.76 2.17
C ARG A 114 -0.67 -11.01 1.61
N HIS A 115 -0.10 -10.07 2.37
CA HIS A 115 1.14 -9.40 1.96
C HIS A 115 2.31 -10.40 1.90
N ASN A 116 2.43 -11.31 2.86
CA ASN A 116 3.47 -12.34 2.83
C ASN A 116 3.31 -13.31 1.66
N GLU A 117 2.10 -13.59 1.19
CA GLU A 117 1.88 -14.32 -0.05
C GLU A 117 2.49 -13.60 -1.26
N VAL A 118 2.27 -12.28 -1.37
CA VAL A 118 2.94 -11.47 -2.40
C VAL A 118 4.46 -11.45 -2.21
N ASN A 119 4.95 -11.37 -0.97
CA ASN A 119 6.40 -11.45 -0.69
C ASN A 119 6.99 -12.77 -1.19
N ARG A 120 6.35 -13.91 -0.92
CA ARG A 120 6.77 -15.23 -1.43
C ARG A 120 6.84 -15.25 -2.95
N LYS A 121 5.78 -14.79 -3.64
CA LYS A 121 5.74 -14.72 -5.12
C LYS A 121 6.86 -13.87 -5.70
N LEU A 122 7.28 -12.83 -4.98
CA LEU A 122 8.37 -11.93 -5.37
C LEU A 122 9.75 -12.34 -4.83
N GLY A 123 9.88 -13.48 -4.14
CA GLY A 123 11.13 -13.93 -3.53
C GLY A 123 11.64 -13.03 -2.40
N LYS A 124 10.75 -12.27 -1.74
CA LYS A 124 11.06 -11.38 -0.61
C LYS A 124 10.91 -12.13 0.72
N PRO A 125 11.66 -11.74 1.76
CA PRO A 125 11.49 -12.31 3.10
C PRO A 125 10.08 -12.09 3.65
N GLU A 126 9.57 -13.08 4.37
CA GLU A 126 8.31 -12.95 5.11
C GLU A 126 8.51 -12.13 6.39
N MET A 127 7.49 -11.38 6.78
CA MET A 127 7.45 -10.67 8.06
C MET A 127 6.62 -11.44 9.09
N SER A 128 6.96 -11.30 10.37
CA SER A 128 6.13 -11.83 11.47
C SER A 128 4.74 -11.18 11.46
N CYS A 129 3.70 -12.01 11.40
CA CYS A 129 2.31 -11.58 11.55
C CYS A 129 1.83 -11.59 13.01
N ALA A 130 2.75 -11.69 13.98
CA ALA A 130 2.37 -11.55 15.38
C ALA A 130 1.90 -10.10 15.64
N LEU A 131 0.78 -9.95 16.35
CA LEU A 131 0.12 -8.65 16.51
C LEU A 131 1.03 -7.59 17.12
N LYS A 132 1.95 -7.98 18.02
CA LYS A 132 2.94 -7.06 18.61
C LYS A 132 3.85 -6.41 17.56
N ASP A 133 4.26 -7.18 16.54
CA ASP A 133 5.19 -6.74 15.50
C ASP A 133 4.44 -5.86 14.48
N LEU A 134 3.18 -6.21 14.19
CA LEU A 134 2.28 -5.40 13.37
C LEU A 134 1.92 -4.07 14.03
N ASP A 135 1.64 -4.08 15.34
CA ASP A 135 1.33 -2.87 16.08
C ASP A 135 2.53 -1.92 16.14
N GLU A 136 3.74 -2.45 16.32
CA GLU A 136 4.96 -1.66 16.30
C GLU A 136 5.16 -0.97 14.94
N ARG A 137 4.92 -1.68 13.84
CA ARG A 137 5.15 -1.16 12.49
C ARG A 137 4.05 -0.20 12.02
N TRP A 138 2.78 -0.51 12.28
CA TRP A 138 1.64 0.12 11.60
C TRP A 138 0.70 0.89 12.52
N ARG A 139 0.80 0.72 13.85
CA ARG A 139 -0.13 1.34 14.81
C ARG A 139 0.53 2.38 15.70
N LYS A 140 1.67 2.05 16.30
CA LYS A 140 2.34 2.93 17.26
C LYS A 140 3.09 4.04 16.54
N ALA A 141 3.06 5.24 17.10
CA ALA A 141 3.77 6.41 16.59
C ALA A 141 5.26 6.43 17.00
N THR A 142 5.94 5.29 17.04
CA THR A 142 7.30 5.18 17.62
C THR A 142 8.39 5.83 16.78
N THR A 143 8.14 6.19 15.52
CA THR A 143 9.10 6.86 14.63
C THR A 143 8.71 8.29 14.21
N HIS A 144 7.48 8.74 14.48
CA HIS A 144 6.98 10.07 14.08
C HIS A 144 6.29 10.85 15.20
N ALA A 145 6.69 10.63 16.46
CA ALA A 145 6.21 11.43 17.60
C ALA A 145 6.42 12.95 17.43
N ARG A 146 7.29 13.39 16.51
CA ARG A 146 7.52 14.80 16.20
C ARG A 146 6.57 15.41 15.16
N ALA A 147 5.80 14.62 14.41
CA ALA A 147 5.03 15.11 13.26
C ALA A 147 3.50 15.12 13.47
N CYS A 148 3.00 14.56 14.57
CA CYS A 148 1.56 14.56 14.88
C CYS A 148 1.13 15.74 15.78
N ALA A 149 2.02 16.70 16.04
CA ALA A 149 1.65 17.97 16.66
C ALA A 149 0.93 18.83 15.61
N PHE A 150 -0.33 18.51 15.37
CA PHE A 150 -1.25 19.43 14.71
C PHE A 150 -1.37 20.66 15.63
N ASP A 151 -1.09 21.84 15.07
CA ASP A 151 -1.07 23.15 15.71
C ASP A 151 -1.96 23.27 16.96
N ALA A 152 -1.34 23.36 18.13
CA ALA A 152 -2.01 23.91 19.31
C ALA A 152 -2.34 25.40 19.00
N PRO A 153 -3.53 25.91 19.39
CA PRO A 153 -3.83 27.33 19.23
C PRO A 153 -2.75 28.16 19.92
N ARG A 154 -2.23 29.18 19.23
CA ARG A 154 -1.48 30.25 19.88
C ARG A 154 -2.53 31.16 20.55
N ASP A 155 -2.62 31.06 21.86
CA ASP A 155 -3.28 32.08 22.69
C ASP A 155 -2.52 33.42 22.60
#